data_AF-A0A1A2WR58-F1
#
_entry.id   AF-A0A1A2WR58-F1
#
_cell.length_a   1.000
_cell.length_b   1.000
_cell.length_c   1.000
_cell.angle_alpha   90.00
_cell.angle_beta   90.00
_cell.angle_gamma   90.00
#
_symmetry.space_group_name_H-M   'P 1'
#
loop_
_entity.id
_entity.type
_entity.pdbx_description
1 polymer ?
#
loop_
_entity_poly.entity_id
_entity_poly.type
_entity_poly.pdbx_seq_one_letter_code
_entity_poly.pdbx_strand_id
1 'polypeptide(L)'
;MAKAGELDVTEHVRAILTTIASLADRAHNVGINDLAGIGRRLHTLGYRGHITTKSRRYSVTMGKLRAIRATWTRQQAAKDCSQQYHSLLDPTEERDDTWWGFDRAGHVTLGDRTLVYAAALQHIDIRRAGLLEARRQARDEQWDPAWGRDD
;
A
#
# COMPACT_ATOMS: atom_id res chain seq x y z
N MET A 1 -4.02 34.01 12.56
CA MET A 1 -4.71 33.36 11.43
C MET A 1 -4.19 33.98 10.14
N ALA A 2 -3.34 33.26 9.39
CA ALA A 2 -2.77 33.77 8.15
C ALA A 2 -3.80 33.61 7.01
N LYS A 3 -4.20 34.72 6.40
CA LYS A 3 -5.09 34.76 5.23
C LYS A 3 -4.33 34.15 4.04
N ALA A 4 -4.90 33.13 3.40
CA ALA A 4 -4.30 32.44 2.26
C ALA A 4 -4.08 33.29 0.97
N GLY A 5 -4.22 34.62 1.06
CA GLY A 5 -4.06 35.55 -0.06
C GLY A 5 -2.61 35.93 -0.37
N GLU A 6 -1.65 35.58 0.49
CA GLU A 6 -0.27 36.09 0.43
C GLU A 6 0.75 35.07 -0.09
N LEU A 7 0.29 33.87 -0.48
CA LEU A 7 1.15 32.81 -0.98
C LEU A 7 1.19 32.87 -2.53
N ASP A 8 2.40 32.90 -3.10
CA ASP A 8 2.64 32.76 -4.54
C ASP A 8 2.36 31.31 -4.97
N VAL A 9 1.09 30.98 -5.12
CA VAL A 9 0.62 29.65 -5.51
C VAL A 9 -0.32 29.75 -6.70
N THR A 10 -0.27 28.71 -7.54
CA THR A 10 -1.18 28.55 -8.67
C THR A 10 -2.64 28.60 -8.22
N GLU A 11 -3.52 29.08 -9.10
CA GLU A 11 -4.96 29.22 -8.81
C GLU A 11 -5.60 27.90 -8.37
N HIS A 12 -5.16 26.77 -8.92
CA HIS A 12 -5.65 25.46 -8.50
C HIS A 12 -5.31 25.15 -7.04
N VAL A 13 -4.08 25.42 -6.61
CA VAL A 13 -3.65 25.21 -5.23
C VAL A 13 -4.36 26.19 -4.29
N ARG A 14 -4.54 27.44 -4.72
CA ARG A 14 -5.33 28.43 -3.98
C ARG A 14 -6.77 27.94 -3.76
N ALA A 15 -7.42 27.43 -4.80
CA ALA A 15 -8.77 26.85 -4.72
C ALA A 15 -8.85 25.63 -3.79
N ILE A 16 -7.82 24.79 -3.77
CA ILE A 16 -7.72 23.66 -2.84
C ILE A 16 -7.61 24.17 -1.39
N LEU A 17 -6.71 25.11 -1.13
CA LEU A 17 -6.50 25.64 0.22
C LEU A 17 -7.75 26.35 0.77
N THR A 18 -8.43 27.15 -0.05
CA THR A 18 -9.67 27.85 0.35
C THR A 18 -10.81 26.88 0.62
N THR A 19 -10.99 25.85 -0.21
CA THR A 19 -12.02 24.83 0.01
C THR A 19 -11.75 24.03 1.29
N ILE A 20 -10.51 23.63 1.55
CA ILE A 20 -10.16 22.92 2.80
C ILE A 20 -10.40 23.81 4.02
N ALA A 21 -10.03 25.10 3.97
CA ALA A 21 -10.28 26.03 5.07
C ALA A 21 -11.78 26.15 5.36
N SER A 22 -12.62 26.33 4.33
CA SER A 22 -14.09 26.40 4.50
C SER A 22 -14.71 25.11 5.04
N LEU A 23 -14.11 23.95 4.74
CA LEU A 23 -14.55 22.66 5.27
C LEU A 23 -14.17 22.50 6.74
N ALA A 24 -12.97 22.96 7.12
CA ALA A 24 -12.52 22.94 8.51
C ALA A 24 -13.41 23.83 9.39
N ASP A 25 -13.74 25.04 8.93
CA ASP A 25 -14.63 25.95 9.67
C ASP A 25 -16.03 25.35 9.85
N ARG A 26 -16.60 24.75 8.79
CA ARG A 26 -17.90 24.06 8.87
C ARG A 26 -17.85 22.84 9.79
N ALA A 27 -16.80 22.04 9.74
CA ALA A 27 -16.64 20.88 10.61
C ALA A 27 -16.54 21.27 12.08
N HIS A 28 -15.87 22.38 12.38
CA HIS A 28 -15.81 22.94 13.73
C HIS A 28 -17.19 23.38 14.21
N ASN A 29 -17.95 24.07 13.37
CA ASN A 29 -19.31 24.56 13.69
C ASN A 29 -20.34 23.42 13.89
N VAL A 30 -20.19 22.31 13.16
CA VAL A 30 -21.11 21.14 13.21
C VAL A 30 -20.66 20.10 14.25
N GLY A 31 -19.48 20.24 14.86
CA GLY A 31 -18.97 19.30 15.87
C GLY A 31 -18.50 17.95 15.32
N ILE A 32 -18.11 17.89 14.04
CA ILE A 32 -17.60 16.65 13.42
C ILE A 32 -16.13 16.47 13.81
N ASN A 33 -15.90 15.72 14.89
CA ASN A 33 -14.56 15.47 15.45
C ASN A 33 -13.58 14.84 14.44
N ASP A 34 -14.06 14.03 13.49
CA ASP A 34 -13.22 13.40 12.46
C ASP A 34 -12.61 14.42 11.48
N LEU A 35 -13.30 15.53 11.24
CA LEU A 35 -12.88 16.57 10.30
C LEU A 35 -12.18 17.75 11.02
N ALA A 36 -12.28 17.83 12.36
CA ALA A 36 -11.69 18.90 13.17
C ALA A 36 -10.15 18.99 13.03
N GLY A 37 -9.48 17.90 12.66
CA GLY A 37 -8.02 17.86 12.47
C GLY A 37 -7.52 18.33 11.11
N ILE A 38 -8.40 18.69 10.18
CA ILE A 38 -8.04 19.02 8.80
C ILE A 38 -7.20 20.30 8.72
N GLY A 39 -7.58 21.36 9.44
CA GLY A 39 -6.84 22.63 9.45
C GLY A 39 -5.41 22.49 9.95
N ARG A 40 -5.16 21.62 10.95
CA ARG A 40 -3.81 21.34 11.48
C ARG A 40 -2.89 20.73 10.43
N ARG A 41 -3.45 19.98 9.48
CA ARG A 41 -2.72 19.24 8.44
C ARG A 41 -2.77 19.93 7.08
N LEU A 42 -3.17 21.20 7.02
CA LEU A 42 -3.26 21.98 5.78
C LEU A 42 -1.93 21.99 5.00
N HIS A 43 -0.80 22.03 5.71
CA HIS A 43 0.56 21.97 5.13
C HIS A 43 0.88 20.64 4.41
N THR A 44 0.10 19.58 4.65
CA THR A 44 0.18 18.28 3.94
C THR A 44 -0.88 18.13 2.85
N LEU A 45 -1.60 19.21 2.52
CA LEU A 45 -2.66 19.23 1.51
C LEU A 45 -3.77 18.19 1.75
N GLY A 46 -4.12 17.92 3.01
CA GLY A 46 -5.32 17.12 3.33
C GLY A 46 -5.35 16.46 4.71
N TYR A 47 -6.23 15.47 4.84
CA TYR A 47 -6.45 14.70 6.06
C TYR A 47 -5.54 13.45 6.05
N ARG A 48 -4.78 13.24 7.13
CA ARG A 48 -3.94 12.04 7.34
C ARG A 48 -2.92 11.71 6.23
N GLY A 49 -2.49 12.70 5.43
CA GLY A 49 -1.55 12.48 4.32
C GLY A 49 -2.21 12.11 2.99
N HIS A 50 -3.54 12.18 2.90
CA HIS A 50 -4.24 12.10 1.62
C HIS A 50 -4.18 13.46 0.92
N ILE A 51 -3.35 13.52 -0.13
CA ILE A 51 -3.40 14.59 -1.13
C ILE A 51 -4.86 14.69 -1.60
N THR A 52 -5.46 15.87 -1.47
CA THR A 52 -6.79 16.17 -2.02
C THR A 52 -6.99 15.47 -3.35
N THR A 53 -8.10 14.74 -3.47
CA THR A 53 -8.46 13.92 -4.63
C THR A 53 -7.90 14.51 -5.92
N LYS A 54 -6.93 13.80 -6.51
CA LYS A 54 -6.28 14.18 -7.76
C LYS A 54 -7.35 14.63 -8.75
N SER A 55 -7.43 15.93 -9.01
CA SER A 55 -8.41 16.44 -9.95
C SER A 55 -8.03 15.92 -11.35
N ARG A 56 -8.92 15.15 -11.98
CA ARG A 56 -8.69 14.66 -13.35
C ARG A 56 -8.46 15.82 -14.32
N ARG A 57 -9.15 16.94 -14.11
CA ARG A 57 -9.08 18.16 -14.94
C ARG A 57 -7.73 18.88 -14.87
N TYR A 58 -7.02 18.86 -13.73
CA TYR A 58 -5.78 19.63 -13.57
C TYR A 58 -4.51 18.77 -13.48
N SER A 59 -4.64 17.46 -13.32
CA SER A 59 -3.49 16.55 -13.22
C SER A 59 -3.17 15.83 -14.53
N VAL A 60 -3.12 16.60 -15.62
CA VAL A 60 -2.88 16.13 -16.99
C VAL A 60 -1.49 15.49 -17.12
N THR A 61 -0.45 16.13 -16.59
CA THR A 61 0.94 15.62 -16.62
C THR A 61 1.05 14.26 -15.93
N MET A 62 0.46 14.13 -14.75
CA MET A 62 0.48 12.87 -13.99
C MET A 62 -0.45 11.81 -14.61
N GLY A 63 -1.48 12.20 -15.35
CA GLY A 63 -2.26 11.32 -16.21
C GLY A 63 -1.41 10.74 -17.35
N LYS A 64 -0.70 11.60 -18.08
CA LYS A 64 0.23 11.22 -19.15
C LYS A 64 1.32 10.27 -18.63
N LEU A 65 1.95 10.57 -17.49
CA LEU A 65 2.96 9.70 -16.90
C LEU A 65 2.40 8.33 -16.48
N ARG A 66 1.17 8.28 -15.97
CA ARG A 66 0.51 7.00 -15.63
C ARG A 66 0.19 6.19 -16.88
N ALA A 67 -0.24 6.84 -17.96
CA ALA A 67 -0.48 6.18 -19.25
C ALA A 67 0.82 5.60 -19.82
N ILE A 68 1.91 6.38 -19.85
CA ILE A 68 3.23 5.93 -20.28
C ILE A 68 3.73 4.75 -19.44
N ARG A 69 3.54 4.81 -18.11
CA ARG A 69 3.91 3.71 -17.23
C ARG A 69 3.09 2.46 -17.53
N ALA A 70 1.78 2.60 -17.71
CA ALA A 70 0.90 1.48 -18.02
C ALA A 70 1.27 0.82 -19.36
N THR A 71 1.59 1.61 -20.39
CA THR A 71 2.05 1.06 -21.68
C THR A 71 3.39 0.35 -21.54
N TRP A 72 4.35 0.92 -20.83
CA TRP A 72 5.64 0.27 -20.57
C TRP A 72 5.48 -1.04 -19.78
N THR A 73 4.68 -1.04 -18.71
CA THR A 73 4.41 -2.27 -17.93
C THR A 73 3.79 -3.36 -18.80
N ARG A 74 2.83 -3.02 -19.68
CA ARG A 74 2.25 -4.00 -20.62
C ARG A 74 3.28 -4.53 -21.62
N GLN A 75 4.15 -3.66 -22.16
CA GLN A 75 5.20 -4.06 -23.10
C GLN A 75 6.24 -4.97 -22.43
N GLN A 76 6.60 -4.70 -21.17
CA GLN A 76 7.52 -5.56 -20.42
C GLN A 76 6.87 -6.89 -20.07
N ALA A 77 5.61 -6.89 -19.61
CA ALA A 77 4.87 -8.11 -19.36
C ALA A 77 4.72 -8.98 -20.63
N ALA A 78 4.51 -8.37 -21.80
CA ALA A 78 4.44 -9.11 -23.08
C ALA A 78 5.79 -9.73 -23.49
N LYS A 79 6.91 -9.08 -23.17
CA LYS A 79 8.26 -9.63 -23.40
C LYS A 79 8.57 -10.77 -22.43
N ASP A 80 8.16 -10.65 -21.17
CA ASP A 80 8.36 -11.67 -20.15
C ASP A 80 7.43 -12.89 -20.35
N CYS A 81 6.26 -12.70 -20.98
CA CYS A 81 5.27 -13.74 -21.23
C CYS A 81 5.51 -14.55 -22.52
N SER A 82 6.59 -14.28 -23.27
CA SER A 82 6.86 -14.92 -24.56
C SER A 82 7.27 -16.40 -24.49
N GLN A 83 6.96 -17.12 -23.40
CA GLN A 83 7.25 -18.55 -23.31
C GLN A 83 6.16 -19.47 -22.76
N GLN A 84 5.02 -19.03 -22.23
CA GLN A 84 4.17 -20.03 -21.52
C GLN A 84 2.67 -20.16 -21.81
N TYR A 85 1.94 -19.25 -22.45
CA TYR A 85 0.55 -19.57 -22.82
C TYR A 85 0.11 -18.91 -24.12
N HIS A 86 0.34 -19.60 -25.23
CA HIS A 86 -0.42 -19.39 -26.46
C HIS A 86 -1.81 -19.98 -26.26
N SER A 87 -2.69 -19.29 -25.52
CA SER A 87 -4.11 -19.64 -25.50
C SER A 87 -4.73 -19.19 -26.82
N LEU A 88 -5.06 -20.18 -27.65
CA LEU A 88 -5.75 -20.09 -28.93
C LEU A 88 -7.21 -19.64 -28.74
N LEU A 89 -7.46 -18.34 -28.56
CA LEU A 89 -8.81 -17.78 -28.61
C LEU A 89 -8.85 -16.55 -29.54
N ASP A 90 -9.84 -16.61 -30.43
CA ASP A 90 -10.13 -15.83 -31.64
C ASP A 90 -10.22 -14.30 -31.42
N PRO A 91 -9.80 -13.43 -32.37
CA PRO A 91 -9.68 -11.99 -32.14
C PRO A 91 -10.94 -11.18 -32.49
N THR A 92 -12.12 -11.79 -32.62
CA THR A 92 -13.32 -11.12 -33.14
C THR A 92 -14.48 -11.00 -32.14
N GLU A 93 -14.23 -10.53 -30.92
CA GLU A 93 -15.30 -9.94 -30.12
C GLU A 93 -14.85 -8.65 -29.41
N GLU A 94 -15.52 -7.57 -29.81
CA GLU A 94 -15.48 -6.23 -29.22
C GLU A 94 -16.12 -6.31 -27.82
N ARG A 95 -15.36 -6.81 -26.84
CA ARG A 95 -15.86 -7.05 -25.48
C ARG A 95 -15.70 -5.79 -24.62
N ASP A 96 -16.65 -4.87 -24.78
CA ASP A 96 -16.88 -3.73 -23.88
C ASP A 96 -17.59 -4.19 -22.60
N ASP A 97 -16.86 -4.94 -21.78
CA ASP A 97 -17.15 -5.10 -20.36
C ASP A 97 -15.79 -5.31 -19.68
N THR A 98 -15.50 -4.56 -18.63
CA THR A 98 -14.24 -4.73 -17.87
C THR A 98 -14.35 -5.97 -16.99
N TRP A 99 -14.23 -7.16 -17.59
CA TRP A 99 -14.12 -8.43 -16.86
C TRP A 99 -12.68 -8.54 -16.32
N TRP A 100 -12.54 -8.68 -15.00
CA TRP A 100 -11.26 -9.00 -14.40
C TRP A 100 -10.91 -10.45 -14.76
N GLY A 101 -10.00 -10.62 -15.71
CA GLY A 101 -9.38 -11.90 -16.02
C GLY A 101 -8.24 -12.21 -15.06
N PHE A 102 -8.05 -13.49 -14.75
CA PHE A 102 -6.87 -13.94 -14.03
C PHE A 102 -5.63 -13.73 -14.92
N ASP A 103 -4.72 -12.85 -14.49
CA ASP A 103 -3.50 -12.50 -15.24
C ASP A 103 -2.41 -13.57 -15.02
N ARG A 104 -2.00 -13.79 -13.77
CA ARG A 104 -1.08 -14.86 -13.37
C ARG A 104 -1.02 -15.04 -11.85
N ALA A 105 -0.52 -16.19 -11.41
CA ALA A 105 -0.05 -16.41 -10.04
C ALA A 105 1.36 -17.02 -10.09
N GLY A 106 2.26 -16.56 -9.22
CA GLY A 106 3.64 -17.02 -9.15
C GLY A 106 4.64 -15.88 -8.96
N HIS A 107 5.93 -16.23 -8.97
CA HIS A 107 7.03 -15.29 -8.79
C HIS A 107 7.42 -14.66 -10.12
N VAL A 108 7.57 -13.32 -10.14
CA VAL A 108 7.84 -12.56 -11.37
C VAL A 108 9.24 -12.83 -11.89
N THR A 109 10.19 -13.01 -10.98
CA THR A 109 11.60 -13.26 -11.31
C THR A 109 12.13 -14.51 -10.62
N LEU A 110 13.23 -15.04 -11.14
CA LEU A 110 13.99 -16.10 -10.46
C LEU A 110 14.43 -15.65 -9.06
N GLY A 111 14.78 -14.36 -8.89
CA GLY A 111 15.12 -13.76 -7.60
C GLY A 111 13.99 -13.86 -6.59
N ASP A 112 12.77 -13.48 -6.97
CA ASP A 112 11.58 -13.60 -6.11
C ASP A 112 11.35 -15.05 -5.68
N ARG A 113 11.53 -16.00 -6.61
CA ARG A 113 11.43 -17.42 -6.33
C ARG A 113 12.46 -17.86 -5.28
N THR A 114 13.71 -17.43 -5.43
CA THR A 114 14.77 -17.75 -4.44
C THR A 114 14.49 -17.15 -3.07
N LEU A 115 13.97 -15.92 -3.01
CA LEU A 115 13.63 -15.25 -1.75
C LEU A 115 12.51 -15.98 -1.02
N VAL A 116 11.47 -16.43 -1.73
CA VAL A 116 10.37 -17.18 -1.12
C VAL A 116 10.83 -18.53 -0.60
N TYR A 117 11.68 -19.26 -1.35
CA TYR A 117 12.24 -20.51 -0.85
C TYR A 117 13.15 -20.29 0.37
N ALA A 118 14.00 -19.26 0.35
CA ALA A 118 14.86 -18.92 1.47
C ALA A 118 14.04 -18.56 2.73
N ALA A 119 13.00 -17.73 2.58
CA ALA A 119 12.10 -17.38 3.68
C ALA A 119 11.36 -18.60 4.24
N ALA A 120 10.92 -19.51 3.38
CA ALA A 120 10.25 -20.74 3.80
C ALA A 120 11.20 -21.65 4.62
N LEU A 121 12.44 -21.82 4.17
CA LEU A 121 13.46 -22.59 4.89
C LEU A 121 13.79 -21.96 6.24
N GLN A 122 14.01 -20.64 6.27
CA GLN A 122 14.27 -19.91 7.51
C GLN A 122 13.11 -20.07 8.51
N HIS A 123 11.87 -20.01 8.03
CA HIS A 123 10.69 -20.20 8.89
C HIS A 123 10.62 -21.63 9.46
N ILE A 124 10.97 -22.65 8.67
CA ILE A 124 11.06 -24.04 9.14
C ILE A 124 12.13 -24.17 10.22
N ASP A 125 13.31 -23.58 10.00
CA ASP A 125 14.44 -23.68 10.92
C ASP A 125 14.16 -22.97 12.25
N ILE A 126 13.59 -21.75 12.20
CA ILE A 126 13.15 -21.01 13.40
C ILE A 126 12.13 -21.85 14.17
N ARG A 127 11.14 -22.43 13.49
CA ARG A 127 10.13 -23.27 14.13
C ARG A 127 10.76 -24.50 14.79
N ARG A 128 11.73 -25.13 14.14
CA ARG A 128 12.44 -26.29 14.70
C ARG A 128 13.26 -25.90 15.94
N ALA A 129 14.00 -24.80 15.88
CA ALA A 129 14.77 -24.28 17.01
C ALA A 129 13.86 -23.97 18.21
N GLY A 130 12.76 -23.23 17.99
CA GLY A 130 11.81 -22.90 19.04
C GLY A 130 11.16 -24.13 19.69
N LEU A 131 10.88 -25.20 18.94
CA LEU A 131 10.38 -26.46 19.50
C LEU A 131 11.41 -27.17 20.38
N LEU A 132 12.70 -27.10 20.02
CA LEU A 132 13.77 -27.68 20.83
C LEU A 132 13.99 -26.88 22.12
N GLU A 133 13.94 -25.56 22.03
CA GLU A 133 14.05 -24.66 23.19
C GLU A 133 12.87 -24.85 24.15
N ALA A 134 11.63 -24.89 23.64
CA ALA A 134 10.45 -25.15 24.46
C ALA A 134 10.50 -26.52 25.16
N ARG A 135 11.04 -27.55 24.50
CA ARG A 135 11.23 -28.88 25.12
C ARG A 135 12.33 -28.88 26.19
N ARG A 136 13.37 -28.06 26.03
CA ARG A 136 14.41 -27.89 27.04
C ARG A 136 13.84 -27.17 28.26
N GLN A 137 13.15 -26.05 28.05
CA GLN A 137 12.48 -25.30 29.11
C GLN A 137 11.49 -26.17 29.90
N ALA A 138 10.63 -26.94 29.22
CA ALA A 138 9.71 -27.85 29.90
C ALA A 138 10.41 -28.93 30.73
N ARG A 139 11.60 -29.39 30.31
CA ARG A 139 12.41 -30.33 31.09
C ARG A 139 13.03 -29.66 32.31
N ASP A 140 13.54 -28.44 32.15
CA ASP A 140 14.18 -27.68 33.23
C ASP A 140 13.13 -27.26 34.28
N GLU A 141 11.94 -26.83 33.84
CA GLU A 141 10.77 -26.55 34.70
C GLU A 141 10.28 -27.80 35.43
N GLN A 142 10.32 -28.98 34.79
CA GLN A 142 9.96 -30.24 35.45
C GLN A 142 11.06 -30.77 36.37
N TRP A 143 12.32 -30.36 36.18
CA TRP A 143 13.45 -30.80 36.99
C TRP A 143 13.68 -29.93 38.23
N ASP A 144 13.01 -28.78 38.38
CA ASP A 144 13.13 -27.94 39.57
C ASP A 144 12.60 -28.67 40.82
N PRO A 145 13.47 -29.23 41.69
CA PRO A 145 13.01 -29.98 42.84
C PRO A 145 12.57 -28.97 43.90
N ALA A 146 11.37 -29.13 44.43
CA ALA A 146 10.78 -28.28 45.48
C ALA A 146 11.48 -28.39 46.87
N TRP A 147 12.79 -28.65 46.92
CA TRP A 147 13.56 -28.83 48.15
C TRP A 147 14.75 -27.87 48.17
N GLY A 148 14.47 -26.62 48.55
CA GLY A 148 15.51 -25.59 48.61
C GLY A 148 15.05 -24.25 49.15
N ARG A 149 14.18 -24.23 50.16
CA ARG A 149 13.98 -23.05 51.02
C ARG A 149 13.28 -23.48 52.31
N ASP A 150 14.07 -23.87 53.31
CA ASP A 150 13.69 -23.76 54.71
C ASP A 150 14.95 -23.37 55.48
N ASP A 151 14.86 -22.23 56.16
CA ASP A 151 15.82 -21.68 57.12
C ASP A 151 15.77 -22.45 58.46
#